data_AF-A0AAU1BP98-F1
#
_entry.id   AF-A0AAU1BP98-F1
#
_cell.length_a   1.000
_cell.length_b   1.000
_cell.length_c   1.000
_cell.angle_alpha   90.00
_cell.angle_beta   90.00
_cell.angle_gamma   90.00
#
_symmetry.space_group_name_H-M   'P 1'
#
loop_
_entity.id
_entity.type
_entity.pdbx_description
1 polymer ?
#
loop_
_entity_poly.entity_id
_entity_poly.type
_entity_poly.pdbx_seq_one_letter_code
_entity_poly.pdbx_strand_id
1 'polypeptide(L)'
;MGYAISLHRFVDGEAETLNERVIREVLAPHAVNAGQDANELLVRAADGGEAEVDVSADGISVHRFPPGGILDIVAELADRIGAAIALPDSVLLGAEEQRANLPDGLRDMAVVVEMTGPGLQRVLNE
;
A
#
# COMPACT_ATOMS: atom_id res chain seq x y z
N MET A 1 19.20 1.73 -3.60
CA MET A 1 18.36 2.16 -2.46
C MET A 1 16.99 1.56 -2.71
N GLY A 2 16.47 0.75 -1.79
CA GLY A 2 15.15 0.14 -1.98
C GLY A 2 14.10 1.22 -1.79
N TYR A 3 13.28 1.46 -2.81
CA TYR A 3 12.06 2.23 -2.62
C TYR A 3 11.13 1.39 -1.74
N ALA A 4 10.66 2.00 -0.65
CA ALA A 4 9.64 1.43 0.21
C ALA A 4 8.36 2.22 -0.02
N ILE A 5 7.26 1.50 -0.21
CA ILE A 5 5.93 2.08 -0.24
C ILE A 5 5.30 1.84 1.12
N SER A 6 4.68 2.86 1.72
CA SER A 6 3.89 2.65 2.93
C SER A 6 2.41 2.95 2.70
N LEU A 7 1.54 2.14 3.28
CA LEU A 7 0.09 2.30 3.22
C LEU A 7 -0.40 2.71 4.59
N HIS A 8 -1.13 3.83 4.63
CA HIS A 8 -1.71 4.38 5.85
C HIS A 8 -3.14 4.82 5.58
N ARG A 9 -4.03 4.51 6.51
CA ARG A 9 -5.39 5.02 6.46
C ARG A 9 -5.48 6.29 7.30
N PHE A 10 -6.14 7.30 6.77
CA PHE A 10 -6.40 8.54 7.48
C PHE A 10 -7.90 8.83 7.52
N VAL A 11 -8.37 9.39 8.61
CA VAL A 11 -9.73 9.91 8.81
C VAL A 11 -9.63 11.21 9.59
N ASP A 12 -10.26 12.27 9.08
CA ASP A 12 -10.29 13.59 9.71
C ASP A 12 -8.89 14.17 10.06
N GLY A 13 -7.85 13.80 9.31
CA GLY A 13 -6.48 14.26 9.51
C GLY A 13 -5.62 13.36 10.41
N GLU A 14 -6.21 12.32 11.01
CA GLU A 14 -5.53 11.41 11.94
C GLU A 14 -5.32 10.04 11.30
N ALA A 15 -4.20 9.38 11.64
CA ALA A 15 -3.94 8.01 11.20
C ALA A 15 -4.86 7.04 11.94
N GLU A 16 -5.53 6.16 11.20
CA GLU A 16 -6.44 5.16 11.75
C GLU A 16 -5.81 3.77 11.69
N THR A 17 -6.06 2.96 12.73
CA THR A 17 -5.60 1.58 12.79
C THR A 17 -6.14 0.78 11.60
N LEU A 18 -5.26 0.03 10.95
CA LEU A 18 -5.65 -0.78 9.81
C LEU A 18 -6.43 -2.03 10.23
N ASN A 19 -7.34 -2.46 9.36
CA ASN A 19 -8.10 -3.69 9.59
C ASN A 19 -7.24 -4.93 9.26
N GLU A 20 -6.57 -5.47 10.26
CA GLU A 20 -5.70 -6.66 10.15
C GLU A 20 -6.40 -7.85 9.47
N ARG A 21 -7.71 -8.00 9.68
CA ARG A 21 -8.48 -9.09 9.07
C ARG A 21 -8.51 -8.94 7.55
N VAL A 22 -8.80 -7.74 7.06
CA VAL A 22 -8.84 -7.44 5.62
C VAL A 22 -7.44 -7.58 5.02
N ILE A 23 -6.41 -7.09 5.71
CA ILE A 23 -5.01 -7.24 5.28
C ILE A 23 -4.68 -8.73 5.10
N ARG A 24 -4.97 -9.55 6.10
CA ARG A 24 -4.73 -11.00 6.03
C ARG A 24 -5.52 -11.66 4.91
N GLU A 25 -6.78 -11.28 4.69
CA GLU A 25 -7.61 -11.83 3.62
C GLU A 25 -7.04 -11.50 2.23
N VAL A 26 -6.49 -10.30 2.02
CA VAL A 26 -5.84 -9.90 0.74
C VAL A 26 -4.48 -10.57 0.55
N LEU A 27 -3.65 -10.64 1.60
CA LEU A 27 -2.29 -11.17 1.47
C LEU A 27 -2.22 -12.70 1.52
N ALA A 28 -3.16 -13.39 2.17
CA ALA A 28 -3.19 -14.85 2.29
C ALA A 28 -3.01 -15.62 0.96
N PRO A 29 -3.66 -15.27 -0.17
CA PRO A 29 -3.46 -15.97 -1.43
C PRO A 29 -2.05 -15.77 -2.05
N HIS A 30 -1.31 -14.76 -1.61
CA HIS A 30 0.00 -14.39 -2.15
C HIS A 30 1.16 -14.72 -1.21
N ALA A 31 0.88 -15.02 0.06
CA ALA A 31 1.91 -15.24 1.07
C ALA A 31 2.70 -16.53 0.82
N VAL A 32 4.02 -16.39 0.66
CA VAL A 32 4.98 -17.49 0.43
C VAL A 32 5.50 -18.05 1.75
N ASN A 33 5.65 -17.20 2.77
CA ASN A 33 6.21 -17.56 4.08
C ASN A 33 5.16 -17.57 5.21
N ALA A 34 3.86 -17.72 4.88
CA ALA A 34 2.78 -17.70 5.86
C ALA A 34 3.02 -18.72 6.99
N GLY A 35 3.63 -18.29 8.10
CA GLY A 35 4.08 -19.19 9.18
C GLY A 35 5.33 -18.74 9.96
N GLN A 36 6.15 -17.83 9.42
CA GLN A 36 7.16 -17.07 10.19
C GLN A 36 6.64 -15.64 10.42
N ASP A 37 7.09 -14.97 11.49
CA ASP A 37 6.62 -13.68 12.03
C ASP A 37 5.42 -13.05 11.29
N ALA A 38 4.24 -13.05 11.92
CA ALA A 38 2.99 -12.68 11.26
C ALA A 38 2.97 -11.24 10.69
N ASN A 39 3.93 -10.42 11.10
CA ASN A 39 4.11 -9.04 10.66
C ASN A 39 5.06 -8.94 9.46
N GLU A 40 5.99 -9.87 9.24
CA GLU A 40 6.92 -9.84 8.09
C GLU A 40 6.56 -10.95 7.08
N LEU A 41 5.85 -10.57 6.03
CA LEU A 41 5.33 -11.47 5.01
C LEU A 41 6.11 -11.32 3.70
N LEU A 42 6.58 -12.44 3.16
CA LEU A 42 7.04 -12.52 1.77
C LEU A 42 5.82 -12.86 0.91
N VAL A 43 5.45 -11.96 0.00
CA VAL A 43 4.36 -12.18 -0.94
C VAL A 43 4.89 -12.39 -2.35
N ARG A 44 4.19 -13.23 -3.11
CA ARG A 44 4.49 -13.48 -4.51
C ARG A 44 3.26 -13.29 -5.38
N ALA A 45 3.42 -12.42 -6.37
CA ALA A 45 2.43 -12.18 -7.39
C ALA A 45 2.39 -13.31 -8.42
N ALA A 46 1.32 -13.36 -9.20
CA ALA A 46 1.09 -14.38 -10.23
C ALA A 46 2.12 -14.34 -11.37
N ASP A 47 2.72 -13.18 -11.63
CA ASP A 47 3.81 -12.99 -12.59
C ASP A 47 5.17 -13.50 -12.07
N GLY A 48 5.21 -13.96 -10.81
CA GLY A 48 6.40 -14.46 -10.14
C GLY A 48 7.23 -13.39 -9.43
N GLY A 49 6.80 -12.12 -9.45
CA GLY A 49 7.42 -11.05 -8.67
C GLY A 49 7.22 -11.27 -7.18
N GLU A 50 8.23 -10.95 -6.38
CA GLU A 50 8.22 -11.13 -4.93
C GLU A 50 8.44 -9.79 -4.22
N ALA A 51 7.83 -9.62 -3.05
CA ALA A 51 8.03 -8.45 -2.22
C ALA A 51 7.96 -8.80 -0.73
N GLU A 52 8.73 -8.06 0.06
CA GLU A 52 8.70 -8.12 1.51
C GLU A 52 7.65 -7.11 2.01
N VAL A 53 6.68 -7.58 2.78
CA VAL A 53 5.57 -6.79 3.30
C VAL A 53 5.63 -6.83 4.82
N ASP A 54 5.87 -5.69 5.44
CA ASP A 54 5.80 -5.49 6.88
C ASP A 54 4.41 -4.94 7.24
N VAL A 55 3.71 -5.61 8.16
CA VAL A 55 2.37 -5.25 8.63
C VAL A 55 2.47 -4.82 10.08
N SER A 56 2.07 -3.58 10.34
CA SER A 56 1.96 -3.01 11.68
C SER A 56 0.55 -2.46 11.92
N ALA A 57 0.24 -2.12 13.18
CA ALA A 57 -1.04 -1.50 13.53
C ALA A 57 -1.23 -0.12 12.85
N ASP A 58 -0.11 0.58 12.60
CA ASP A 58 -0.09 1.96 12.10
C ASP A 58 0.03 2.04 10.57
N GLY A 59 0.36 0.94 9.90
CA GLY A 59 0.61 0.94 8.47
C GLY A 59 1.16 -0.37 7.93
N ILE A 60 1.23 -0.46 6.60
CA ILE A 60 1.87 -1.57 5.89
C ILE A 60 3.03 -1.01 5.09
N SER A 61 4.22 -1.60 5.19
CA SER A 61 5.38 -1.22 4.38
C SER A 61 5.71 -2.32 3.39
N VAL A 62 5.92 -1.96 2.13
CA VAL A 62 6.26 -2.89 1.05
C VAL A 62 7.65 -2.55 0.54
N HIS A 63 8.53 -3.54 0.58
CA HIS A 63 9.94 -3.44 0.25
C HIS A 63 10.30 -4.39 -0.88
N ARG A 64 11.36 -4.01 -1.63
CA ARG A 64 11.99 -4.84 -2.67
C ARG A 64 11.01 -5.38 -3.73
N PHE A 65 9.99 -4.62 -4.05
CA PHE A 65 9.01 -5.02 -5.05
C PHE A 65 9.51 -4.75 -6.47
N PRO A 66 9.38 -5.70 -7.42
CA PRO A 66 9.50 -5.42 -8.83
C PRO A 66 8.26 -4.67 -9.36
N PRO A 67 8.38 -3.95 -10.49
CA PRO A 67 7.21 -3.48 -11.21
C PRO A 67 6.36 -4.68 -11.69
N GLY A 68 5.05 -4.51 -11.79
CA GLY A 68 4.12 -5.54 -12.23
C GLY A 68 3.17 -6.00 -11.13
N GLY A 69 2.97 -7.31 -10.99
CA GLY A 69 1.89 -7.92 -10.23
C GLY A 69 1.91 -7.63 -8.72
N ILE A 70 3.06 -7.24 -8.15
CA ILE A 70 3.09 -6.75 -6.76
C ILE A 70 2.31 -5.45 -6.62
N LEU A 71 2.37 -4.55 -7.61
CA LEU A 71 1.64 -3.30 -7.58
C LEU A 71 0.13 -3.53 -7.67
N ASP A 72 -0.32 -4.60 -8.33
CA ASP A 72 -1.73 -5.00 -8.31
C ASP A 72 -2.18 -5.41 -6.90
N ILE A 73 -1.34 -6.14 -6.16
CA ILE A 73 -1.62 -6.51 -4.76
C ILE A 73 -1.64 -5.26 -3.86
N VAL A 74 -0.68 -4.35 -4.04
CA VAL A 74 -0.63 -3.07 -3.28
C VAL A 74 -1.87 -2.23 -3.55
N ALA A 75 -2.27 -2.13 -4.81
CA ALA A 75 -3.47 -1.43 -5.23
C ALA A 75 -4.74 -2.04 -4.60
N GLU A 76 -4.91 -3.35 -4.68
CA GLU A 76 -6.05 -4.04 -4.05
C GLU A 76 -6.05 -3.82 -2.53
N LEU A 77 -4.88 -3.89 -1.89
CA LEU A 77 -4.75 -3.68 -0.46
C LEU A 77 -5.18 -2.27 -0.07
N ALA A 78 -4.69 -1.25 -0.78
CA ALA A 78 -5.04 0.15 -0.57
C ALA A 78 -6.53 0.41 -0.75
N ASP A 79 -7.13 -0.13 -1.83
CA ASP A 79 -8.56 0.01 -2.11
C ASP A 79 -9.42 -0.63 -1.01
N ARG A 80 -9.13 -1.88 -0.63
CA ARG A 80 -9.94 -2.61 0.36
C ARG A 80 -9.87 -2.04 1.76
N ILE A 81 -8.73 -1.48 2.16
CA ILE A 81 -8.58 -0.87 3.50
C ILE A 81 -8.87 0.63 3.50
N GLY A 82 -9.04 1.25 2.31
CA GLY A 82 -9.19 2.69 2.15
C GLY A 82 -7.92 3.47 2.51
N ALA A 83 -6.74 2.87 2.32
CA ALA A 83 -5.47 3.50 2.63
C ALA A 83 -5.00 4.43 1.52
N ALA A 84 -4.31 5.48 1.93
CA ALA A 84 -3.44 6.28 1.11
C ALA A 84 -2.07 5.59 0.99
N ILE A 85 -1.43 5.75 -0.16
CA ILE A 85 -0.09 5.23 -0.43
C ILE A 85 0.91 6.37 -0.26
N ALA A 86 1.73 6.34 0.78
CA ALA A 86 2.80 7.31 0.98
C ALA A 86 4.07 6.87 0.25
N LEU A 87 4.60 7.81 -0.55
CA LEU A 87 5.89 7.78 -1.20
C LEU A 87 6.79 8.87 -0.57
N PRO A 88 8.11 8.84 -0.81
CA PRO A 88 9.01 9.87 -0.28
C PRO A 88 8.61 11.31 -0.66
N ASP A 89 8.05 11.50 -1.85
CA ASP A 89 7.77 12.82 -2.42
C ASP A 89 6.28 13.08 -2.72
N SER A 90 5.40 12.10 -2.50
CA SER A 90 3.97 12.22 -2.81
C SER A 90 3.10 11.26 -2.01
N VAL A 91 1.80 11.51 -1.97
CA VAL A 91 0.80 10.61 -1.38
C VAL A 91 -0.23 10.26 -2.44
N LEU A 92 -0.37 8.98 -2.78
CA LEU A 92 -1.32 8.54 -3.79
C LEU A 92 -2.66 8.18 -3.13
N LEU A 93 -3.74 8.67 -3.72
CA LEU A 93 -5.11 8.46 -3.28
C LEU A 93 -5.92 7.79 -4.38
N GLY A 94 -6.85 6.90 -4.02
CA GLY A 94 -7.77 6.28 -4.97
C GLY A 94 -8.94 7.19 -5.33
N ALA A 95 -9.26 8.15 -4.47
CA ALA A 95 -10.36 9.08 -4.65
C ALA A 95 -10.04 10.46 -4.07
N GLU A 96 -10.60 11.51 -4.67
CA GLU A 96 -10.37 12.91 -4.25
C GLU A 96 -10.94 13.19 -2.86
N GLU A 97 -12.01 12.50 -2.48
CA GLU A 97 -12.63 12.58 -1.16
C GLU A 97 -11.68 12.19 -0.04
N GLN A 98 -10.72 11.29 -0.31
CA GLN A 98 -9.71 10.90 0.67
C GLN A 98 -8.74 12.04 1.00
N ARG A 99 -8.59 13.05 0.13
CA ARG A 99 -7.69 14.19 0.41
C ARG A 99 -8.15 14.98 1.63
N ALA A 100 -9.45 15.09 1.87
CA ALA A 100 -9.97 15.77 3.06
C ALA A 100 -9.55 15.06 4.36
N ASN A 101 -9.38 13.73 4.29
CA ASN A 101 -8.98 12.92 5.45
C ASN A 101 -7.49 13.00 5.75
N LEU A 102 -6.66 13.48 4.82
CA LEU A 102 -5.23 13.63 5.07
C LEU A 102 -4.95 14.79 6.03
N PRO A 103 -3.87 14.70 6.83
CA PRO A 103 -3.36 15.84 7.58
C PRO A 103 -2.90 16.95 6.64
N ASP A 104 -2.99 18.20 7.10
CA ASP A 104 -2.77 19.39 6.28
C ASP A 104 -1.46 19.36 5.47
N GLY A 105 -0.37 18.86 6.06
CA GLY A 105 0.93 18.75 5.39
C GLY A 105 1.00 17.75 4.24
N LEU A 106 0.11 16.74 4.21
CA LEU A 106 0.06 15.73 3.16
C LEU A 106 -0.96 16.07 2.06
N ARG A 107 -1.91 16.96 2.32
CA ARG A 107 -2.94 17.35 1.35
C ARG A 107 -2.36 17.95 0.07
N ASP A 108 -1.33 18.77 0.19
CA ASP A 108 -0.67 19.43 -0.94
C ASP A 108 0.19 18.46 -1.77
N MET A 109 0.62 17.35 -1.17
CA MET A 109 1.40 16.28 -1.80
C MET A 109 0.53 15.17 -2.39
N ALA A 110 -0.79 15.27 -2.21
CA ALA A 110 -1.72 14.22 -2.55
C ALA A 110 -2.07 14.20 -4.05
N VAL A 111 -1.83 13.08 -4.70
CA VAL A 111 -2.12 12.84 -6.11
C VAL A 111 -3.19 11.76 -6.21
N VAL A 112 -4.30 12.06 -6.87
CA VAL A 112 -5.33 11.05 -7.15
C VAL A 112 -4.91 10.23 -8.36
N VAL A 113 -4.91 8.91 -8.19
CA VAL A 113 -4.53 7.94 -9.20
C VAL A 113 -5.58 6.86 -9.27
N GLU A 114 -5.64 6.15 -10.40
CA GLU A 114 -6.37 4.89 -10.43
C GLU A 114 -5.65 3.88 -9.54
N MET A 115 -6.30 3.43 -8.46
CA MET A 115 -5.76 2.47 -7.50
C MET A 115 -5.71 1.06 -8.11
N THR A 116 -4.82 0.89 -9.08
CA THR A 116 -4.58 -0.31 -9.87
C THR A 116 -3.07 -0.45 -10.09
N GLY A 117 -2.55 -1.66 -10.33
CA GLY A 117 -1.12 -1.86 -10.57
C GLY A 117 -0.57 -0.97 -11.70
N PRO A 118 -1.23 -0.86 -12.87
CA PRO A 118 -0.81 0.05 -13.94
C PRO A 118 -0.84 1.54 -13.54
N GLY A 119 -1.84 1.97 -12.76
CA GLY A 119 -1.93 3.35 -12.28
C GLY A 119 -0.79 3.70 -11.32
N LEU A 120 -0.50 2.81 -10.37
CA LEU A 120 0.64 2.96 -9.47
C LEU A 120 1.98 2.91 -10.23
N GLN A 121 2.11 1.98 -11.17
CA GLN A 121 3.32 1.84 -11.98
C GLN A 121 3.60 3.11 -12.80
N ARG A 122 2.56 3.79 -13.28
CA ARG A 122 2.72 5.04 -14.04
C ARG A 122 3.40 6.11 -13.18
N VAL A 123 2.91 6.31 -11.96
CA VAL A 123 3.44 7.35 -11.06
C VAL A 123 4.82 7.00 -10.52
N LEU A 124 5.09 5.71 -10.27
CA LEU A 124 6.41 5.27 -9.81
C LEU A 124 7.51 5.36 -10.88
N ASN A 125 7.15 5.55 -12.15
CA ASN A 125 8.08 5.69 -13.27
C ASN A 125 8.16 7.12 -13.84
N GLU A 126 7.46 8.09 -13.25
CA GLU A 126 7.58 9.53 -13.56
C GLU A 126 8.75 10.18 -12.81
#